data_AF-A0A5R9EDD1-F1
#
_entry.id   AF-A0A5R9EDD1-F1
#
_cell.length_a   1.000
_cell.length_b   1.000
_cell.length_c   1.000
_cell.angle_alpha   90.00
_cell.angle_beta   90.00
_cell.angle_gamma   90.00
#
_symmetry.space_group_name_H-M   'P 1'
#
loop_
_entity.id
_entity.type
_entity.pdbx_description
1 polymer ?
#
loop_
_entity_poly.entity_id
_entity_poly.type
_entity_poly.pdbx_seq_one_letter_code
_entity_poly.pdbx_strand_id
1 'polypeptide(L)'
;MIVGVDGSASSIVAVEVAAREAHLRGVGLRIVHAFGQASGHRPVGAPPWNAADHGLEPMVRGALARAEERAYTIAPDIEITRSVVAGEALEVLEIESRSASLAVVGSRGLGSFSGLLLGSTAVHLAAHGQCPLMVVRGRPDPAGAVILAVDGSTAGEAAVEFAFAEAALRKAPLVALHVWNTFSERAYEGPGDPLTAVVADADRVREAEQHLLDETVASWQKVHPQVVVERCLVRSRIRPALIDASRGAQLVVTGARGRGGFTGLLLGSVSQALLHHAHCPVTVVRGRE
;
A
#
# COMPACT_ATOMS: atom_id res chain seq x y z
N MET A 1 -4.78 -14.62 -2.32
CA MET A 1 -4.80 -13.13 -2.26
C MET A 1 -6.22 -12.63 -2.28
N ILE A 2 -6.48 -11.38 -1.86
CA ILE A 2 -7.81 -10.75 -1.98
C ILE A 2 -7.75 -9.46 -2.81
N VAL A 3 -8.83 -9.17 -3.54
CA VAL A 3 -9.07 -7.86 -4.16
C VAL A 3 -10.46 -7.35 -3.79
N GLY A 4 -10.53 -6.12 -3.28
CA GLY A 4 -11.80 -5.46 -2.98
C GLY A 4 -12.39 -4.81 -4.23
N VAL A 5 -13.64 -5.14 -4.56
CA VAL A 5 -14.35 -4.57 -5.71
C VAL A 5 -15.64 -3.88 -5.30
N ASP A 6 -15.87 -2.71 -5.87
CA ASP A 6 -17.09 -1.93 -5.67
C ASP A 6 -17.78 -1.59 -7.01
N GLY A 7 -17.22 -2.02 -8.14
CA GLY A 7 -17.74 -1.73 -9.48
C GLY A 7 -17.26 -0.40 -10.08
N SER A 8 -16.44 0.37 -9.36
CA SER A 8 -15.77 1.56 -9.91
C SER A 8 -14.68 1.20 -10.93
N ALA A 9 -14.32 2.14 -11.81
CA ALA A 9 -13.21 1.94 -12.74
C ALA A 9 -11.88 1.65 -12.02
N SER A 10 -11.66 2.27 -10.86
CA SER A 10 -10.45 2.04 -10.07
C SER A 10 -10.40 0.64 -9.47
N SER A 11 -11.53 0.03 -9.10
CA SER A 11 -11.52 -1.35 -8.61
C SER A 11 -11.34 -2.36 -9.74
N ILE A 12 -11.80 -2.09 -10.96
CA ILE A 12 -11.50 -2.93 -12.13
C ILE A 12 -10.00 -2.92 -12.46
N VAL A 13 -9.36 -1.75 -12.44
CA VAL A 13 -7.89 -1.67 -12.61
C VAL A 13 -7.17 -2.40 -11.47
N ALA A 14 -7.71 -2.33 -10.25
CA ALA A 14 -7.16 -3.10 -9.13
C ALA A 14 -7.26 -4.61 -9.34
N VAL A 15 -8.32 -5.10 -10.00
CA VAL A 15 -8.48 -6.51 -10.37
C VAL A 15 -7.45 -6.94 -11.41
N GLU A 16 -7.15 -6.11 -12.40
CA GLU A 16 -6.10 -6.39 -13.38
C GLU A 16 -4.74 -6.58 -12.71
N VAL A 17 -4.39 -5.66 -11.80
CA VAL A 17 -3.14 -5.75 -11.04
C VAL A 17 -3.17 -6.97 -10.13
N ALA A 18 -4.25 -7.20 -9.38
CA ALA A 18 -4.36 -8.34 -8.48
C ALA A 18 -4.26 -9.69 -9.20
N ALA A 19 -4.82 -9.81 -10.42
CA ALA A 19 -4.69 -11.01 -11.25
C ALA A 19 -3.24 -11.24 -11.69
N ARG A 20 -2.53 -10.18 -12.10
CA ARG A 20 -1.10 -10.25 -12.45
C ARG A 20 -0.25 -10.66 -11.24
N GLU A 21 -0.49 -10.06 -10.09
CA GLU A 21 0.22 -10.37 -8.84
C GLU A 21 -0.02 -11.80 -8.38
N ALA A 22 -1.27 -12.26 -8.43
CA ALA A 22 -1.62 -13.60 -8.00
C ALA A 22 -1.07 -14.67 -8.96
N HIS A 23 -1.07 -14.41 -10.27
CA HIS A 23 -0.38 -15.25 -11.26
C HIS A 23 1.12 -15.29 -11.01
N LEU A 24 1.74 -14.13 -10.80
CA LEU A 24 3.18 -14.02 -10.53
C LEU A 24 3.57 -14.82 -9.28
N ARG A 25 2.72 -14.83 -8.25
CA ARG A 25 2.92 -15.54 -6.98
C ARG A 25 2.48 -17.01 -7.01
N GLY A 26 1.80 -17.47 -8.07
CA GLY A 26 1.24 -18.81 -8.15
C GLY A 26 0.17 -19.10 -7.10
N VAL A 27 -0.67 -18.11 -6.76
CA VAL A 27 -1.74 -18.22 -5.75
C VAL A 27 -3.09 -17.86 -6.35
N GLY A 28 -4.18 -18.37 -5.74
CA GLY A 28 -5.53 -17.99 -6.12
C GLY A 28 -5.89 -16.53 -5.79
N LEU A 29 -6.81 -15.96 -6.57
CA LEU A 29 -7.38 -14.62 -6.39
C LEU A 29 -8.82 -14.71 -5.88
N ARG A 30 -9.06 -14.14 -4.70
CA ARG A 30 -10.41 -13.98 -4.15
C ARG A 30 -10.92 -12.57 -4.43
N ILE A 31 -11.98 -12.46 -5.22
CA ILE A 31 -12.65 -11.19 -5.53
C ILE A 31 -13.74 -10.98 -4.48
N VAL A 32 -13.58 -9.95 -3.65
CA VAL A 32 -14.48 -9.66 -2.53
C VAL A 32 -15.30 -8.42 -2.83
N HIS A 33 -16.62 -8.57 -2.86
CA HIS A 33 -17.57 -7.48 -2.86
C HIS A 33 -18.32 -7.46 -1.53
N ALA A 34 -18.20 -6.37 -0.79
CA ALA A 34 -18.97 -6.13 0.41
C ALA A 34 -20.20 -5.29 0.07
N PHE A 35 -21.38 -5.73 0.52
CA PHE A 35 -22.62 -4.98 0.38
C PHE A 35 -23.26 -4.84 1.76
N GLY A 36 -23.29 -3.64 2.29
CA GLY A 36 -23.80 -3.35 3.62
C GLY A 36 -24.86 -2.28 3.52
N GLN A 37 -26.08 -2.59 3.98
CA GLN A 37 -27.02 -1.55 4.35
C GLN A 37 -26.36 -0.77 5.49
N ALA A 38 -26.16 0.53 5.30
CA ALA A 38 -25.75 1.42 6.38
C ALA A 38 -26.60 1.09 7.61
N SER A 39 -25.95 0.72 8.71
CA SER A 39 -26.61 0.43 9.98
C SER A 39 -27.24 1.73 10.49
N GLY A 40 -28.44 2.04 10.01
CA GLY A 40 -29.12 3.30 10.24
C GLY A 40 -30.58 3.20 9.84
N HIS A 41 -31.41 2.71 10.78
CA HIS A 41 -32.87 2.75 10.76
C HIS A 41 -33.56 1.89 9.68
N ARG A 42 -33.83 0.61 10.01
CA ARG A 42 -35.05 -0.03 9.46
C ARG A 42 -36.25 0.72 10.02
N PRO A 43 -37.16 1.27 9.19
CA PRO A 43 -38.44 1.75 9.68
C PRO A 43 -39.17 0.61 10.38
N VAL A 44 -39.69 0.87 11.58
CA VAL A 44 -40.56 -0.09 12.28
C VAL A 44 -41.75 -0.40 11.36
N GLY A 45 -41.94 -1.67 11.00
CA GLY A 45 -43.01 -2.11 10.09
C GLY A 45 -42.61 -2.31 8.62
N ALA A 46 -41.34 -2.15 8.25
CA ALA A 46 -40.88 -2.51 6.90
C ALA A 46 -41.06 -4.02 6.63
N PRO A 47 -41.58 -4.43 5.45
CA PRO A 47 -41.76 -5.84 5.10
C PRO A 47 -40.46 -6.67 5.25
N PRO A 48 -40.56 -8.00 5.46
CA PRO A 48 -39.38 -8.87 5.53
C PRO A 48 -38.60 -8.93 4.22
N TRP A 49 -39.23 -8.58 3.09
CA TRP A 49 -38.62 -8.46 1.75
C TRP A 49 -38.44 -6.98 1.36
N ASN A 50 -37.29 -6.60 0.80
CA ASN A 50 -37.03 -5.24 0.36
C ASN A 50 -36.99 -5.18 -1.18
N ALA A 51 -37.81 -4.32 -1.79
CA ALA A 51 -37.80 -4.13 -3.24
C ALA A 51 -36.45 -3.59 -3.77
N ALA A 52 -35.65 -2.97 -2.90
CA ALA A 52 -34.29 -2.51 -3.20
C ALA A 52 -33.28 -3.66 -3.39
N ASP A 53 -33.53 -4.86 -2.84
CA ASP A 53 -32.63 -6.01 -3.00
C ASP A 53 -32.65 -6.56 -4.44
N HIS A 54 -33.79 -6.47 -5.13
CA HIS A 54 -33.94 -6.96 -6.51
C HIS A 54 -33.08 -6.20 -7.54
N GLY A 55 -32.71 -4.94 -7.26
CA GLY A 55 -31.82 -4.15 -8.11
C GLY A 55 -30.34 -4.25 -7.73
N LEU A 56 -30.07 -4.51 -6.45
CA LEU A 56 -28.72 -4.65 -5.91
C LEU A 56 -28.06 -5.94 -6.41
N GLU A 57 -28.77 -7.07 -6.37
CA GLU A 57 -28.24 -8.38 -6.78
C GLU A 57 -27.75 -8.42 -8.24
N PRO A 58 -28.51 -7.93 -9.25
CA PRO A 58 -28.02 -7.87 -10.63
C PRO A 58 -26.82 -6.95 -10.81
N MET A 59 -26.78 -5.80 -10.11
CA MET A 59 -25.66 -4.86 -10.17
C MET A 59 -24.38 -5.47 -9.58
N VAL A 60 -24.50 -6.11 -8.41
CA VAL A 60 -23.38 -6.81 -7.74
C VAL A 60 -22.88 -7.96 -8.60
N ARG A 61 -23.79 -8.78 -9.14
CA ARG A 61 -23.44 -9.88 -10.04
C ARG A 61 -22.75 -9.36 -11.31
N GLY A 62 -23.23 -8.25 -11.87
CA GLY A 62 -22.62 -7.60 -13.03
C GLY A 62 -21.22 -7.04 -12.74
N ALA A 63 -21.01 -6.42 -11.58
CA ALA A 63 -19.71 -5.92 -11.17
C ALA A 63 -18.69 -7.05 -10.99
N LEU A 64 -19.10 -8.15 -10.35
CA LEU A 64 -18.24 -9.33 -10.17
C LEU A 64 -17.96 -10.06 -11.47
N ALA A 65 -18.94 -10.19 -12.36
CA ALA A 65 -18.74 -10.80 -13.67
C ALA A 65 -17.72 -10.01 -14.50
N ARG A 66 -17.82 -8.67 -14.53
CA ARG A 66 -16.83 -7.81 -15.19
C ARG A 66 -15.44 -7.92 -14.56
N ALA A 67 -15.37 -7.98 -13.23
CA ALA A 67 -14.11 -8.16 -12.52
C ALA A 67 -13.46 -9.49 -12.91
N GLU A 68 -14.21 -10.59 -12.92
CA GLU A 68 -13.68 -11.89 -13.29
C GLU A 68 -13.26 -11.97 -14.77
N GLU A 69 -14.09 -11.48 -15.68
CA GLU A 69 -13.73 -11.41 -17.11
C GLU A 69 -12.42 -10.65 -17.29
N ARG A 70 -12.26 -9.55 -16.55
CA ARG A 70 -11.03 -8.76 -16.61
C ARG A 70 -9.84 -9.49 -16.01
N ALA A 71 -10.03 -10.20 -14.89
CA ALA A 71 -8.98 -11.01 -14.29
C ALA A 71 -8.49 -12.12 -15.23
N TYR A 72 -9.39 -12.87 -15.87
CA TYR A 72 -9.03 -13.93 -16.82
C TYR A 72 -8.37 -13.37 -18.09
N THR A 73 -8.71 -12.15 -18.50
CA THR A 73 -8.01 -11.48 -19.61
C THR A 73 -6.51 -11.27 -19.30
N ILE A 74 -6.18 -11.01 -18.02
CA ILE A 74 -4.79 -10.78 -17.58
C ILE A 74 -4.08 -12.09 -17.25
N ALA A 75 -4.77 -13.02 -16.61
CA ALA A 75 -4.22 -14.31 -16.19
C ALA A 75 -5.25 -15.42 -16.47
N PRO A 76 -5.21 -16.08 -17.64
CA PRO A 76 -6.22 -17.05 -18.04
C PRO A 76 -6.34 -18.27 -17.12
N ASP A 77 -5.22 -18.71 -16.54
CA ASP A 77 -5.15 -19.95 -15.74
C ASP A 77 -5.26 -19.71 -14.22
N ILE A 78 -5.62 -18.51 -13.80
CA ILE A 78 -5.69 -18.18 -12.37
C ILE A 78 -6.95 -18.77 -11.72
N GLU A 79 -6.78 -19.37 -10.53
CA GLU A 79 -7.92 -19.79 -9.72
C GLU A 79 -8.62 -18.56 -9.12
N ILE A 80 -9.89 -18.35 -9.47
CA ILE A 80 -10.71 -17.23 -8.96
C ILE A 80 -11.82 -17.75 -8.05
N THR A 81 -11.93 -17.15 -6.87
CA THR A 81 -13.10 -17.32 -5.98
C THR A 81 -13.84 -16.01 -5.83
N ARG A 82 -15.16 -16.00 -6.06
CA ARG A 82 -16.03 -14.85 -5.79
C ARG A 82 -16.55 -14.91 -4.36
N SER A 83 -16.51 -13.78 -3.66
CA SER A 83 -17.14 -13.62 -2.35
C SER A 83 -18.03 -12.39 -2.34
N VAL A 84 -19.29 -12.60 -1.98
CA VAL A 84 -20.28 -11.53 -1.81
C VAL A 84 -20.68 -11.56 -0.35
N VAL A 85 -20.23 -10.55 0.41
CA VAL A 85 -20.36 -10.55 1.87
C VAL A 85 -21.28 -9.42 2.29
N ALA A 86 -22.31 -9.76 3.07
CA ALA A 86 -23.18 -8.76 3.67
C ALA A 86 -22.43 -8.05 4.81
N GLY A 87 -22.28 -6.73 4.74
CA GLY A 87 -21.59 -5.95 5.77
C GLY A 87 -20.89 -4.69 5.24
N GLU A 88 -20.39 -3.88 6.16
CA GLU A 88 -19.61 -2.68 5.84
C GLU A 88 -18.27 -3.05 5.20
N ALA A 89 -17.91 -2.40 4.09
CA ALA A 89 -16.76 -2.78 3.29
C ALA A 89 -15.42 -2.75 4.05
N LEU A 90 -15.29 -1.82 4.99
CA LEU A 90 -14.08 -1.68 5.80
C LEU A 90 -13.87 -2.90 6.70
N GLU A 91 -14.93 -3.32 7.40
CA GLU A 91 -14.92 -4.47 8.31
C GLU A 91 -14.72 -5.78 7.55
N VAL A 92 -15.47 -5.98 6.46
CA VAL A 92 -15.35 -7.19 5.63
C VAL A 92 -13.93 -7.37 5.12
N LEU A 93 -13.34 -6.32 4.53
CA LEU A 93 -12.00 -6.43 3.96
C LEU A 93 -10.92 -6.52 5.03
N GLU A 94 -11.10 -5.91 6.21
CA GLU A 94 -10.20 -6.10 7.35
C GLU A 94 -10.20 -7.56 7.82
N ILE A 95 -11.38 -8.18 7.95
CA ILE A 95 -11.52 -9.59 8.32
C ILE A 95 -10.86 -10.49 7.26
N GLU A 96 -11.17 -10.27 5.97
CA GLU A 96 -10.57 -11.02 4.86
C GLU A 96 -9.04 -10.85 4.80
N SER A 97 -8.51 -9.70 5.26
CA SER A 97 -7.06 -9.45 5.29
C SER A 97 -6.30 -10.38 6.26
N ARG A 98 -6.98 -11.04 7.21
CA ARG A 98 -6.37 -11.93 8.22
C ARG A 98 -5.83 -13.23 7.63
N SER A 99 -6.42 -13.70 6.55
CA SER A 99 -6.03 -14.94 5.86
C SER A 99 -5.40 -14.69 4.48
N ALA A 100 -5.31 -13.44 4.06
CA ALA A 100 -4.74 -13.05 2.78
C ALA A 100 -3.22 -12.90 2.87
N SER A 101 -2.51 -13.31 1.81
CA SER A 101 -1.08 -13.02 1.65
C SER A 101 -0.79 -11.59 1.15
N LEU A 102 -1.78 -10.96 0.53
CA LEU A 102 -1.77 -9.59 -0.01
C LEU A 102 -3.23 -9.17 -0.23
N ALA A 103 -3.58 -7.96 0.22
CA ALA A 103 -4.84 -7.30 -0.10
C ALA A 103 -4.60 -6.23 -1.17
N VAL A 104 -5.45 -6.20 -2.20
CA VAL A 104 -5.36 -5.24 -3.30
C VAL A 104 -6.64 -4.41 -3.36
N VAL A 105 -6.50 -3.09 -3.43
CA VAL A 105 -7.63 -2.16 -3.60
C VAL A 105 -7.30 -1.05 -4.58
N GLY A 106 -8.34 -0.50 -5.20
CA GLY A 106 -8.21 0.74 -5.97
C GLY A 106 -7.94 1.94 -5.06
N SER A 107 -7.33 3.00 -5.62
CA SER A 107 -7.15 4.26 -4.90
C SER A 107 -8.45 5.04 -4.67
N ARG A 108 -9.51 4.76 -5.44
CA ARG A 108 -10.82 5.42 -5.35
C ARG A 108 -11.96 4.40 -5.46
N GLY A 109 -13.12 4.76 -4.93
CA GLY A 109 -14.34 3.96 -5.02
C GLY A 109 -15.55 4.75 -5.51
N LEU A 110 -16.71 4.10 -5.59
CA LEU A 110 -17.98 4.68 -6.10
C LEU A 110 -18.47 5.89 -5.29
N GLY A 111 -18.20 5.93 -3.98
CA GLY A 111 -18.61 7.02 -3.08
C GLY A 111 -17.60 8.18 -2.99
N SER A 112 -16.60 8.24 -3.86
CA SER A 112 -15.57 9.28 -3.81
C SER A 112 -16.19 10.66 -4.09
N PHE A 113 -16.28 11.51 -3.08
CA PHE A 113 -16.49 12.94 -3.29
C PHE A 113 -15.40 13.46 -4.23
N SER A 114 -15.77 14.27 -5.23
CA SER A 114 -14.90 14.74 -6.31
C SER A 114 -13.66 15.55 -5.88
N GLY A 115 -13.45 15.75 -4.57
CA GLY A 115 -12.29 16.41 -3.96
C GLY A 115 -11.44 15.53 -3.02
N LEU A 116 -11.80 14.28 -2.72
CA LEU A 116 -11.00 13.38 -1.89
C LEU A 116 -10.06 12.53 -2.75
N LEU A 117 -8.76 12.57 -2.43
CA LEU A 117 -7.70 11.97 -3.24
C LEU A 117 -7.48 10.45 -3.00
N LEU A 118 -8.05 9.88 -1.94
CA LEU A 118 -7.88 8.47 -1.55
C LEU A 118 -9.15 7.93 -0.88
N GLY A 119 -9.54 6.69 -1.23
CA GLY A 119 -10.71 6.02 -0.66
C GLY A 119 -10.53 5.59 0.80
N SER A 120 -11.63 5.62 1.57
CA SER A 120 -11.67 5.20 2.98
C SER A 120 -11.18 3.77 3.19
N THR A 121 -11.49 2.85 2.27
CA THR A 121 -11.04 1.46 2.32
C THR A 121 -9.53 1.31 2.30
N ALA A 122 -8.84 2.07 1.45
CA ALA A 122 -7.37 2.02 1.36
C ALA A 122 -6.72 2.55 2.65
N VAL A 123 -7.24 3.65 3.21
CA VAL A 123 -6.75 4.22 4.47
C VAL A 123 -6.98 3.26 5.63
N HIS A 124 -8.19 2.69 5.73
CA HIS A 124 -8.55 1.75 6.79
C HIS A 124 -7.67 0.51 6.77
N LEU A 125 -7.53 -0.14 5.61
CA LEU A 125 -6.71 -1.34 5.49
C LEU A 125 -5.22 -1.07 5.74
N ALA A 126 -4.70 0.12 5.36
CA ALA A 126 -3.33 0.48 5.68
C ALA A 126 -3.13 0.63 7.21
N ALA A 127 -4.16 1.08 7.91
CA ALA A 127 -4.17 1.32 9.36
C ALA A 127 -4.59 0.11 10.21
N HIS A 128 -5.29 -0.88 9.66
CA HIS A 128 -5.89 -1.98 10.44
C HIS A 128 -5.73 -3.37 9.82
N GLY A 129 -5.37 -3.46 8.54
CA GLY A 129 -5.21 -4.72 7.84
C GLY A 129 -4.13 -5.62 8.47
N GLN A 130 -4.26 -6.93 8.27
CA GLN A 130 -3.38 -7.94 8.87
C GLN A 130 -2.44 -8.60 7.84
N CYS A 131 -2.47 -8.10 6.61
CA CYS A 131 -1.54 -8.47 5.54
C CYS A 131 -1.05 -7.19 4.82
N PRO A 132 0.01 -7.29 3.99
CA PRO A 132 0.40 -6.19 3.12
C PRO A 132 -0.78 -5.68 2.29
N LEU A 133 -0.90 -4.37 2.16
CA LEU A 133 -1.93 -3.71 1.35
C LEU A 133 -1.29 -3.05 0.13
N MET A 134 -1.64 -3.50 -1.07
CA MET A 134 -1.32 -2.81 -2.31
C MET A 134 -2.48 -1.90 -2.74
N VAL A 135 -2.20 -0.60 -2.82
CA VAL A 135 -3.13 0.39 -3.36
C VAL A 135 -2.75 0.70 -4.79
N VAL A 136 -3.67 0.38 -5.71
CA VAL A 136 -3.47 0.53 -7.14
C VAL A 136 -3.79 1.96 -7.57
N ARG A 137 -2.75 2.62 -8.07
CA ARG A 137 -2.77 4.00 -8.55
C ARG A 137 -1.63 4.25 -9.52
N GLY A 138 -1.65 5.42 -10.15
CA GLY A 138 -0.63 5.81 -11.11
C GLY A 138 -0.92 5.31 -12.52
N ARG A 139 0.14 5.12 -13.31
CA ARG A 139 0.04 4.65 -14.70
C ARG A 139 -0.32 3.17 -14.77
N PRO A 140 -1.06 2.72 -15.80
CA PRO A 140 -1.22 1.31 -16.09
C PRO A 140 0.15 0.69 -16.45
N ASP A 141 0.38 -0.54 -16.00
CA ASP A 141 1.58 -1.35 -16.24
C ASP A 141 2.92 -0.61 -16.02
N PRO A 142 3.17 -0.12 -14.78
CA PRO A 142 4.40 0.60 -14.51
C PRO A 142 5.59 -0.35 -14.55
N ALA A 143 6.61 0.02 -15.33
CA ALA A 143 7.91 -0.64 -15.34
C ALA A 143 8.93 0.11 -14.45
N GLY A 144 10.08 -0.51 -14.19
CA GLY A 144 11.20 0.08 -13.47
C GLY A 144 11.64 -0.71 -12.24
N ALA A 145 12.33 -0.07 -11.30
CA ALA A 145 12.73 -0.71 -10.05
C ALA A 145 11.56 -0.85 -9.07
N VAL A 146 11.68 -1.80 -8.13
CA VAL A 146 10.94 -1.75 -6.88
C VAL A 146 11.65 -0.74 -5.97
N ILE A 147 10.92 0.24 -5.44
CA ILE A 147 11.47 1.19 -4.47
C ILE A 147 11.07 0.73 -3.07
N LEU A 148 12.04 0.61 -2.18
CA LEU A 148 11.83 0.44 -0.74
C LEU A 148 12.10 1.78 -0.05
N ALA A 149 11.07 2.34 0.61
CA ALA A 149 11.24 3.48 1.50
C ALA A 149 11.85 3.01 2.83
N VAL A 150 13.11 3.35 3.07
CA VAL A 150 13.85 2.95 4.27
C VAL A 150 13.82 4.07 5.28
N ASP A 151 13.49 3.72 6.52
CA ASP A 151 13.63 4.62 7.66
C ASP A 151 14.34 3.96 8.85
N GLY A 152 14.79 2.71 8.72
CA GLY A 152 15.49 1.96 9.77
C GLY A 152 14.69 1.78 11.06
N SER A 153 13.37 1.94 11.02
CA SER A 153 12.50 1.60 12.15
C SER A 153 12.28 0.09 12.20
N THR A 154 12.14 -0.47 13.41
CA THR A 154 11.81 -1.89 13.59
C THR A 154 10.48 -2.26 12.93
N ALA A 155 9.51 -1.34 12.97
CA ALA A 155 8.23 -1.49 12.27
C ALA A 155 8.38 -1.60 10.74
N GLY A 156 9.48 -1.10 10.19
CA GLY A 156 9.82 -1.15 8.77
C GLY A 156 10.47 -2.46 8.31
N GLU A 157 10.92 -3.33 9.22
CA GLU A 157 11.63 -4.58 8.85
C GLU A 157 10.80 -5.48 7.95
N ALA A 158 9.50 -5.64 8.23
CA ALA A 158 8.58 -6.39 7.39
C ALA A 158 8.43 -5.80 5.98
N ALA A 159 8.58 -4.47 5.85
CA ALA A 159 8.58 -3.81 4.54
C ALA A 159 9.86 -4.10 3.75
N VAL A 160 11.00 -4.22 4.43
CA VAL A 160 12.28 -4.64 3.82
C VAL A 160 12.14 -6.05 3.26
N GLU A 161 11.72 -7.00 4.09
CA GLU A 161 11.46 -8.39 3.69
C GLU A 161 10.55 -8.45 2.45
N PHE A 162 9.41 -7.78 2.53
CA PHE A 162 8.43 -7.78 1.44
C PHE A 162 9.01 -7.18 0.16
N ALA A 163 9.77 -6.07 0.24
CA ALA A 163 10.34 -5.43 -0.95
C ALA A 163 11.40 -6.31 -1.63
N PHE A 164 12.21 -7.03 -0.87
CA PHE A 164 13.17 -7.99 -1.42
C PHE A 164 12.45 -9.18 -2.10
N ALA A 165 11.42 -9.71 -1.46
CA ALA A 165 10.60 -10.77 -2.05
C ALA A 165 9.95 -10.30 -3.36
N GLU A 166 9.40 -9.09 -3.39
CA GLU A 166 8.83 -8.47 -4.60
C GLU A 166 9.85 -8.28 -5.72
N ALA A 167 11.02 -7.73 -5.40
CA ALA A 167 12.08 -7.52 -6.38
C ALA A 167 12.57 -8.85 -6.98
N ALA A 168 12.75 -9.87 -6.13
CA ALA A 168 13.12 -11.22 -6.57
C ALA A 168 12.06 -11.84 -7.48
N LEU A 169 10.79 -11.75 -7.06
CA LEU A 169 9.65 -12.29 -7.78
C LEU A 169 9.48 -11.66 -9.18
N ARG A 170 9.65 -10.33 -9.26
CA ARG A 170 9.56 -9.54 -10.50
C ARG A 170 10.83 -9.60 -11.35
N LYS A 171 11.91 -10.20 -10.84
CA LYS A 171 13.27 -10.15 -11.45
C LYS A 171 13.68 -8.69 -11.75
N ALA A 172 13.38 -7.80 -10.81
CA ALA A 172 13.61 -6.37 -10.95
C ALA A 172 14.69 -5.89 -9.97
N PRO A 173 15.41 -4.79 -10.30
CA PRO A 173 16.28 -4.16 -9.32
C PRO A 173 15.47 -3.57 -8.16
N LEU A 174 16.09 -3.55 -6.98
CA LEU A 174 15.56 -2.92 -5.78
C LEU A 174 16.34 -1.63 -5.51
N VAL A 175 15.64 -0.51 -5.40
CA VAL A 175 16.20 0.77 -4.94
C VAL A 175 15.78 0.98 -3.49
N ALA A 176 16.72 0.84 -2.56
CA ALA A 176 16.53 1.16 -1.16
C ALA A 176 16.77 2.66 -0.95
N LEU A 177 15.68 3.44 -0.88
CA LEU A 177 15.72 4.90 -0.78
C LEU A 177 15.55 5.33 0.68
N HIS A 178 16.61 5.89 1.25
CA HIS A 178 16.57 6.57 2.54
C HIS A 178 16.69 8.08 2.34
N VAL A 179 15.65 8.81 2.75
CA VAL A 179 15.63 10.27 2.67
C VAL A 179 15.82 10.86 4.06
N TRP A 180 16.89 11.64 4.21
CA TRP A 180 17.23 12.31 5.46
C TRP A 180 17.21 13.82 5.28
N ASN A 181 17.16 14.56 6.39
CA ASN A 181 17.34 16.00 6.39
C ASN A 181 18.00 16.46 7.70
N THR A 182 18.68 17.60 7.62
CA THR A 182 19.30 18.26 8.78
C THR A 182 18.31 19.17 9.53
N PHE A 183 17.17 19.47 8.92
CA PHE A 183 16.07 20.23 9.51
C PHE A 183 15.04 19.26 10.06
N SER A 184 15.47 18.30 10.88
CA SER A 184 14.49 17.52 11.60
C SER A 184 13.53 18.49 12.29
N GLU A 185 12.24 18.18 12.36
CA GLU A 185 11.27 18.93 13.18
C GLU A 185 11.68 18.97 14.68
N ARG A 186 12.84 18.39 15.04
CA ARG A 186 13.52 18.43 16.33
C ARG A 186 14.64 19.47 16.43
N ALA A 187 14.98 20.21 15.37
CA ALA A 187 16.07 21.18 15.35
C ALA A 187 15.77 22.49 16.12
N TYR A 188 14.66 22.57 16.86
CA TYR A 188 14.30 23.74 17.67
C TYR A 188 14.13 23.37 19.15
N GLU A 189 15.14 22.71 19.72
CA GLU A 189 15.30 22.62 21.18
C GLU A 189 16.47 23.49 21.62
N GLY A 190 16.27 24.82 21.64
CA GLY A 190 17.12 25.73 22.41
C GLY A 190 17.70 26.92 21.64
N PRO A 191 17.77 28.11 22.26
CA PRO A 191 18.46 29.25 21.68
C PRO A 191 19.97 29.11 21.91
N GLY A 192 20.76 28.83 20.86
CA GLY A 192 22.22 28.94 21.01
C GLY A 192 23.19 28.46 19.94
N ASP A 193 22.83 27.68 18.91
CA ASP A 193 23.89 27.04 18.09
C ASP A 193 24.17 27.76 16.74
N PRO A 194 25.40 28.25 16.46
CA PRO A 194 25.70 29.00 15.25
C PRO A 194 25.89 28.07 14.03
N LEU A 195 25.62 28.64 12.85
CA LEU A 195 25.63 28.04 11.51
C LEU A 195 26.91 27.26 11.09
N THR A 196 27.98 27.27 11.89
CA THR A 196 29.23 26.52 11.65
C THR A 196 29.24 25.12 12.27
N ALA A 197 28.50 24.88 13.37
CA ALA A 197 28.29 23.55 13.94
C ALA A 197 27.43 22.67 13.02
N VAL A 198 26.53 23.29 12.25
CA VAL A 198 25.58 22.66 11.33
C VAL A 198 26.27 21.93 10.15
N VAL A 199 27.49 22.31 9.76
CA VAL A 199 28.19 21.71 8.60
C VAL A 199 29.01 20.48 9.02
N ALA A 200 29.73 20.55 10.15
CA ALA A 200 30.47 19.40 10.69
C ALA A 200 29.54 18.30 11.23
N ASP A 201 28.35 18.68 11.72
CA ASP A 201 27.32 17.73 12.12
C ASP A 201 26.65 17.07 10.91
N ALA A 202 26.49 17.78 9.78
CA ALA A 202 25.84 17.22 8.60
C ALA A 202 26.58 16.00 8.01
N ASP A 203 27.91 15.99 7.99
CA ASP A 203 28.67 14.83 7.50
C ASP A 203 28.58 13.64 8.46
N ARG A 204 28.63 13.88 9.79
CA ARG A 204 28.44 12.83 10.80
C ARG A 204 27.03 12.25 10.77
N VAL A 205 26.01 13.11 10.63
CA VAL A 205 24.62 12.69 10.45
C VAL A 205 24.49 11.88 9.16
N ARG A 206 25.10 12.34 8.06
CA ARG A 206 25.09 11.58 6.79
C ARG A 206 25.71 10.20 6.95
N GLU A 207 26.86 10.08 7.61
CA GLU A 207 27.51 8.80 7.87
C GLU A 207 26.62 7.87 8.71
N ALA A 208 25.95 8.40 9.74
CA ALA A 208 25.00 7.63 10.55
C ALA A 208 23.78 7.14 9.74
N GLU A 209 23.20 8.01 8.91
CA GLU A 209 22.05 7.65 8.05
C GLU A 209 22.46 6.67 6.93
N GLN A 210 23.69 6.77 6.41
CA GLN A 210 24.26 5.79 5.49
C GLN A 210 24.42 4.43 6.16
N HIS A 211 24.99 4.41 7.37
CA HIS A 211 25.18 3.18 8.14
C HIS A 211 23.83 2.48 8.39
N LEU A 212 22.81 3.23 8.79
CA LEU A 212 21.45 2.73 8.99
C LEU A 212 20.90 2.08 7.71
N LEU A 213 21.05 2.74 6.56
CA LEU A 213 20.61 2.20 5.28
C LEU A 213 21.37 0.90 4.94
N ASP A 214 22.68 0.89 5.14
CA ASP A 214 23.53 -0.25 4.85
C ASP A 214 23.16 -1.46 5.70
N GLU A 215 23.01 -1.28 7.02
CA GLU A 215 22.62 -2.33 7.97
C GLU A 215 21.23 -2.89 7.67
N THR A 216 20.25 -2.01 7.45
CA THR A 216 18.84 -2.41 7.19
C THR A 216 18.74 -3.33 5.96
N VAL A 217 19.58 -3.09 4.96
CA VAL A 217 19.55 -3.80 3.67
C VAL A 217 20.48 -5.02 3.67
N ALA A 218 21.57 -5.01 4.45
CA ALA A 218 22.64 -5.99 4.38
C ALA A 218 22.18 -7.44 4.67
N SER A 219 21.31 -7.63 5.65
CA SER A 219 20.80 -8.97 6.01
C SER A 219 20.00 -9.58 4.87
N TRP A 220 19.04 -8.82 4.32
CA TRP A 220 18.16 -9.28 3.25
C TRP A 220 18.86 -9.42 1.90
N GLN A 221 19.88 -8.61 1.61
CA GLN A 221 20.68 -8.80 0.40
C GLN A 221 21.44 -10.13 0.42
N LYS A 222 21.86 -10.63 1.59
CA LYS A 222 22.47 -11.97 1.71
C LYS A 222 21.46 -13.09 1.45
N VAL A 223 20.20 -12.90 1.86
CA VAL A 223 19.09 -13.85 1.63
C VAL A 223 18.67 -13.86 0.16
N HIS A 224 18.74 -12.72 -0.51
CA HIS A 224 18.36 -12.55 -1.92
C HIS A 224 19.54 -12.08 -2.80
N PRO A 225 20.58 -12.91 -2.99
CA PRO A 225 21.77 -12.51 -3.75
C PRO A 225 21.49 -12.21 -5.24
N GLN A 226 20.37 -12.71 -5.77
CA GLN A 226 19.92 -12.46 -7.13
C GLN A 226 19.34 -11.05 -7.35
N VAL A 227 18.99 -10.33 -6.28
CA VAL A 227 18.40 -8.99 -6.38
C VAL A 227 19.53 -7.96 -6.47
N VAL A 228 19.57 -7.22 -7.59
CA VAL A 228 20.47 -6.06 -7.73
C VAL A 228 19.94 -4.93 -6.86
N VAL A 229 20.68 -4.58 -5.82
CA VAL A 229 20.27 -3.54 -4.86
C VAL A 229 21.08 -2.26 -5.08
N GLU A 230 20.37 -1.16 -5.34
CA GLU A 230 20.91 0.19 -5.30
C GLU A 230 20.52 0.85 -3.97
N ARG A 231 21.51 1.32 -3.22
CA ARG A 231 21.29 2.04 -1.96
C ARG A 231 21.37 3.54 -2.23
N CYS A 232 20.25 4.25 -2.08
CA CYS A 232 20.16 5.67 -2.35
C CYS A 232 19.94 6.46 -1.06
N LEU A 233 20.97 7.20 -0.63
CA LEU A 233 20.87 8.16 0.47
C LEU A 233 20.67 9.57 -0.08
N VAL A 234 19.50 10.18 0.19
CA VAL A 234 19.13 11.48 -0.38
C VAL A 234 18.86 12.49 0.72
N ARG A 235 19.52 13.66 0.68
CA ARG A 235 19.22 14.78 1.57
C ARG A 235 18.10 15.64 0.96
N SER A 236 16.88 15.51 1.45
CA SER A 236 15.71 16.23 0.91
C SER A 236 14.53 16.27 1.88
N ARG A 237 13.42 16.88 1.46
CA ARG A 237 12.12 16.68 2.11
C ARG A 237 11.64 15.26 1.80
N ILE A 238 11.33 14.49 2.84
CA ILE A 238 11.04 13.04 2.76
C ILE A 238 9.89 12.74 1.78
N ARG A 239 8.71 13.35 1.99
CA ARG A 239 7.51 13.07 1.17
C ARG A 239 7.70 13.43 -0.31
N PRO A 240 8.15 14.65 -0.69
CA PRO A 240 8.38 14.98 -2.10
C PRO A 240 9.38 14.05 -2.79
N ALA A 241 10.49 13.70 -2.12
CA ALA A 241 11.50 12.83 -2.71
C ALA A 241 10.96 11.43 -3.03
N LEU A 242 10.20 10.83 -2.10
CA LEU A 242 9.58 9.52 -2.31
C LEU A 242 8.47 9.55 -3.37
N ILE A 243 7.67 10.62 -3.40
CA ILE A 243 6.65 10.81 -4.44
C ILE A 243 7.31 10.94 -5.82
N ASP A 244 8.38 11.71 -5.95
CA ASP A 244 9.06 11.89 -7.23
C ASP A 244 9.73 10.59 -7.71
N ALA A 245 10.39 9.86 -6.80
CA ALA A 245 11.00 8.57 -7.11
C ALA A 245 9.97 7.54 -7.63
N SER A 246 8.71 7.62 -7.17
CA SER A 246 7.64 6.74 -7.63
C SER A 246 7.30 6.89 -9.13
N ARG A 247 7.73 7.96 -9.82
CA ARG A 247 7.53 8.14 -11.26
C ARG A 247 8.28 7.12 -12.12
N GLY A 248 9.45 6.70 -11.65
CA GLY A 248 10.31 5.73 -12.35
C GLY A 248 10.12 4.29 -11.88
N ALA A 249 9.31 4.07 -10.85
CA ALA A 249 9.16 2.78 -10.20
C ALA A 249 8.00 1.97 -10.75
N GLN A 250 8.10 0.64 -10.64
CA GLN A 250 6.96 -0.25 -10.84
C GLN A 250 6.13 -0.44 -9.57
N LEU A 251 6.77 -0.29 -8.40
CA LEU A 251 6.15 -0.44 -7.09
C LEU A 251 6.94 0.37 -6.06
N VAL A 252 6.24 1.05 -5.14
CA VAL A 252 6.84 1.58 -3.91
C VAL A 252 6.37 0.72 -2.73
N VAL A 253 7.30 0.27 -1.89
CA VAL A 253 7.05 -0.46 -0.66
C VAL A 253 7.46 0.41 0.53
N THR A 254 6.60 0.49 1.54
CA THR A 254 6.84 1.27 2.76
C THR A 254 6.22 0.56 3.97
N GLY A 255 6.79 0.80 5.15
CA GLY A 255 6.11 0.49 6.41
C GLY A 255 4.83 1.30 6.58
N ALA A 256 3.88 0.81 7.40
CA ALA A 256 2.71 1.59 7.81
C ALA A 256 3.06 2.73 8.77
N ARG A 257 4.07 2.52 9.61
CA ARG A 257 4.62 3.52 10.53
C ARG A 257 6.12 3.64 10.31
N GLY A 258 6.69 4.73 10.80
CA GLY A 258 8.12 4.94 10.75
C GLY A 258 8.74 5.41 12.06
N ARG A 259 9.98 5.92 12.02
CA ARG A 259 10.72 6.43 13.20
C ARG A 259 10.02 7.58 13.94
N GLY A 260 9.22 8.36 13.22
CA GLY A 260 8.54 9.56 13.73
C GLY A 260 7.02 9.38 13.79
N GLY A 261 6.39 10.00 14.79
CA GLY A 261 4.94 10.04 14.92
C GLY A 261 4.48 10.10 16.38
N PHE A 262 3.21 10.41 16.56
CA PHE A 262 2.55 10.35 17.86
C PHE A 262 2.27 8.89 18.22
N THR A 263 2.65 8.49 19.43
CA THR A 263 2.26 7.20 20.03
C THR A 263 0.74 7.10 20.04
N GLY A 264 0.15 6.36 19.10
CA GLY A 264 -1.31 6.23 18.94
C GLY A 264 -1.81 6.38 17.49
N LEU A 265 -1.01 6.94 16.58
CA LEU A 265 -1.37 6.95 15.16
C LEU A 265 -1.01 5.61 14.50
N LEU A 266 -1.97 5.03 13.79
CA LEU A 266 -1.84 3.71 13.14
C LEU A 266 -1.17 3.76 11.77
N LEU A 267 -1.05 4.95 11.16
CA LEU A 267 -0.47 5.17 9.85
C LEU A 267 0.38 6.46 9.84
N GLY A 268 1.60 6.37 9.30
CA GLY A 268 2.56 7.46 9.23
C GLY A 268 2.30 8.45 8.10
N SER A 269 2.80 9.67 8.26
CA SER A 269 2.62 10.77 7.29
C SER A 269 3.27 10.49 5.93
N VAL A 270 4.33 9.68 5.88
CA VAL A 270 5.01 9.26 4.64
C VAL A 270 4.16 8.27 3.88
N SER A 271 3.68 7.21 4.54
CA SER A 271 2.82 6.19 3.94
C SER A 271 1.52 6.81 3.43
N GLN A 272 0.89 7.70 4.21
CA GLN A 272 -0.25 8.50 3.75
C GLN A 272 0.07 9.28 2.47
N ALA A 273 1.16 10.06 2.47
CA ALA A 273 1.52 10.88 1.32
C ALA A 273 1.77 10.04 0.05
N LEU A 274 2.42 8.88 0.17
CA LEU A 274 2.60 7.94 -0.92
C LEU A 274 1.26 7.39 -1.42
N LEU A 275 0.40 6.93 -0.50
CA LEU A 275 -0.93 6.45 -0.85
C LEU A 275 -1.77 7.51 -1.58
N HIS A 276 -1.57 8.80 -1.28
CA HIS A 276 -2.29 9.93 -1.89
C HIS A 276 -1.66 10.46 -3.18
N HIS A 277 -0.34 10.38 -3.36
CA HIS A 277 0.36 11.14 -4.41
C HIS A 277 1.32 10.34 -5.27
N ALA A 278 1.62 9.08 -4.97
CA ALA A 278 2.53 8.27 -5.78
C ALA A 278 2.03 8.11 -7.24
N HIS A 279 2.97 7.86 -8.15
CA HIS A 279 2.76 7.71 -9.59
C HIS A 279 2.77 6.25 -10.06
N CYS A 280 2.89 5.29 -9.13
CA CYS A 280 2.77 3.85 -9.32
C CYS A 280 2.08 3.22 -8.09
N PRO A 281 1.74 1.91 -8.13
CA PRO A 281 1.20 1.20 -6.98
C PRO A 281 2.08 1.34 -5.74
N VAL A 282 1.43 1.38 -4.58
CA VAL A 282 2.10 1.48 -3.28
C VAL A 282 1.68 0.29 -2.44
N THR A 283 2.65 -0.46 -1.92
CA THR A 283 2.38 -1.47 -0.90
C THR A 283 2.79 -0.96 0.48
N VAL A 284 1.81 -0.93 1.38
CA VAL A 284 2.02 -0.64 2.79
C VAL A 284 2.09 -1.95 3.55
N VAL A 285 3.19 -2.16 4.26
CA VAL A 285 3.44 -3.35 5.06
C VAL A 285 3.41 -2.98 6.54
N ARG A 286 2.65 -3.73 7.33
CA ARG A 286 2.64 -3.59 8.78
C ARG A 286 3.59 -4.62 9.39
N GLY A 287 4.43 -4.19 10.32
CA GLY A 287 5.16 -5.12 11.18
C GLY A 287 4.20 -5.94 12.05
N ARG A 288 4.63 -7.13 12.47
CA ARG A 288 3.91 -7.93 13.47
C ARG A 288 4.15 -7.27 14.84
N GLU A 289 3.07 -6.95 15.55
CA GLU A 289 3.16 -6.56 16.97
C GLU A 289 3.44 -7.76 17.87
#